data_AF-A0A9C8WHG1-F1
#
_entry.id   AF-A0A9C8WHG1-F1
#
_cell.length_a   1.000
_cell.length_b   1.000
_cell.length_c   1.000
_cell.angle_alpha   90.00
_cell.angle_beta   90.00
_cell.angle_gamma   90.00
#
_symmetry.space_group_name_H-M   'P 1'
#
loop_
_entity.id
_entity.type
_entity.pdbx_description
1 polymer ?
#
loop_
_entity_poly.entity_id
_entity_poly.type
_entity_poly.pdbx_seq_one_letter_code
_entity_poly.pdbx_strand_id
1 'polypeptide(L)'
;MSKVKTRQRPGKKLLPTPPLPKGARKVELTENARQVFTRRYVRRGPDGKPIETPEQTFWRVAYHVAKVEKTWGGDVLPTAQRFYDLLTTKRYFPNSPTFTGAGTPLGQLAACFVLPISDDMGRYGSGIFQTLRNAALIQQTGGGNGFAFSRLRPKGALVKSSAGQATGPVGFLRVYDKAFGEIAQGGSRRGANMGVLRVDHPDIEEFVTCKTDENAITNFNISVGITDAFMHAVENDEEWELRFPDVNDPAYDDFDGTLEEAVERGIPLKTYKKVRARELFDKIVQQAHHNGEPGLLFLDAANRSNPVPHLYALEATNPCGEQFLGPFENCCLGSINLNEHCA
;
A
#
# COMPACT_ATOMS: atom_id res chain seq x y z
N MET A 1 -19.56 4.97 -43.52
CA MET A 1 -19.24 5.74 -42.29
C MET A 1 -20.28 5.43 -41.23
N SER A 2 -20.04 4.42 -40.39
CA SER A 2 -20.97 4.06 -39.31
C SER A 2 -20.79 5.02 -38.14
N LYS A 3 -21.89 5.62 -37.68
CA LYS A 3 -21.92 6.44 -36.48
C LYS A 3 -21.61 5.53 -35.29
N VAL A 4 -20.40 5.69 -34.72
CA VAL A 4 -20.05 5.11 -33.42
C VAL A 4 -21.04 5.69 -32.40
N LYS A 5 -22.00 4.86 -31.98
CA LYS A 5 -22.85 5.16 -30.83
C LYS A 5 -21.92 5.28 -29.62
N THR A 6 -21.74 6.50 -29.12
CA THR A 6 -21.16 6.75 -27.81
C THR A 6 -21.97 5.96 -26.78
N ARG A 7 -21.40 4.88 -26.25
CA ARG A 7 -21.93 4.20 -25.06
C ARG A 7 -21.91 5.22 -23.93
N GLN A 8 -23.06 5.83 -23.63
CA GLN A 8 -23.25 6.55 -22.38
C GLN A 8 -22.99 5.56 -21.25
N ARG A 9 -21.93 5.81 -20.45
CA ARG A 9 -21.66 5.05 -19.23
C ARG A 9 -22.90 5.14 -18.32
N PRO A 10 -23.39 4.04 -17.73
CA PRO A 10 -24.53 4.09 -16.82
C PRO A 10 -24.23 5.08 -15.70
N GLY A 11 -25.17 5.98 -15.44
CA GLY A 11 -24.97 7.12 -14.54
C GLY A 11 -24.48 6.69 -13.16
N LYS A 12 -23.35 7.27 -12.73
CA LYS A 12 -22.77 7.16 -11.38
C LYS A 12 -23.72 7.78 -10.33
N LYS A 13 -24.90 7.19 -10.07
CA LYS A 13 -25.78 7.68 -9.01
C LYS A 13 -25.25 7.22 -7.65
N LEU A 14 -25.11 8.16 -6.72
CA LEU A 14 -24.74 7.89 -5.33
C LEU A 14 -25.70 6.87 -4.73
N LEU A 15 -25.20 6.00 -3.85
CA LEU A 15 -26.04 5.01 -3.17
C LEU A 15 -26.95 5.73 -2.16
N PRO A 16 -28.22 5.31 -2.04
CA PRO A 16 -29.18 5.98 -1.17
C PRO A 16 -28.78 5.85 0.30
N THR A 17 -28.94 6.94 1.02
CA THR A 17 -28.81 7.04 2.49
C THR A 17 -30.15 7.57 3.01
N PRO A 18 -30.76 6.99 4.06
CA PRO A 18 -31.99 7.51 4.63
C PRO A 18 -31.76 8.93 5.19
N PRO A 19 -32.81 9.74 5.34
CA PRO A 19 -32.69 11.04 5.99
C PRO A 19 -32.06 10.92 7.39
N LEU A 20 -31.34 11.96 7.79
CA LEU A 20 -30.81 12.08 9.15
C LEU A 20 -31.97 11.93 10.16
N PRO A 21 -31.85 11.09 11.21
CA PRO A 21 -32.91 10.91 12.21
C PRO A 21 -33.31 12.23 12.86
N LYS A 22 -34.61 12.39 13.17
CA LYS A 22 -35.10 13.55 13.91
C LYS A 22 -34.45 13.58 15.30
N GLY A 23 -33.92 14.73 15.69
CA GLY A 23 -33.23 14.88 16.97
C GLY A 23 -31.80 14.32 16.98
N ALA A 24 -31.23 13.99 15.83
CA ALA A 24 -29.84 13.55 15.74
C ALA A 24 -28.89 14.57 16.39
N ARG A 25 -27.87 14.05 17.09
CA ARG A 25 -26.82 14.85 17.73
C ARG A 25 -26.15 15.77 16.71
N LYS A 26 -25.89 17.02 17.11
CA LYS A 26 -25.14 17.99 16.30
C LYS A 26 -23.65 17.64 16.29
N VAL A 27 -22.96 17.96 15.19
CA VAL A 27 -21.52 17.75 15.07
C VAL A 27 -20.79 19.02 15.51
N GLU A 28 -20.08 18.93 16.63
CA GLU A 28 -19.25 20.02 17.18
C GLU A 28 -17.80 19.87 16.72
N LEU A 29 -17.38 20.78 15.85
CA LEU A 29 -16.02 20.88 15.33
C LEU A 29 -15.46 22.28 15.59
N THR A 30 -14.16 22.38 15.85
CA THR A 30 -13.46 23.67 15.83
C THR A 30 -13.56 24.28 14.43
N GLU A 31 -13.42 25.60 14.32
CA GLU A 31 -13.52 26.29 13.02
C GLU A 31 -12.56 25.71 11.98
N ASN A 32 -11.30 25.49 12.37
CA ASN A 32 -10.31 24.86 11.50
C ASN A 32 -10.71 23.43 11.08
N ALA A 33 -11.14 22.59 12.04
CA ALA A 33 -11.58 21.23 11.73
C ALA A 33 -12.79 21.22 10.79
N ARG A 34 -13.73 22.16 10.97
CA ARG A 34 -14.90 22.30 10.11
C ARG A 34 -14.51 22.68 8.69
N GLN A 35 -13.58 23.60 8.51
CA GLN A 35 -13.07 24.00 7.19
C GLN A 35 -12.35 22.85 6.49
N VAL A 36 -11.42 22.17 7.18
CA VAL A 36 -10.71 21.00 6.63
C VAL A 36 -11.70 19.90 6.25
N PHE A 37 -12.64 19.59 7.15
CA PHE A 37 -13.62 18.53 6.93
C PHE A 37 -14.52 18.82 5.72
N THR A 38 -15.02 20.06 5.63
CA THR A 38 -15.90 20.50 4.52
C THR A 38 -15.16 20.53 3.18
N ARG A 39 -13.87 20.86 3.20
CA ARG A 39 -13.05 20.85 1.98
C ARG A 39 -12.77 19.43 1.50
N ARG A 40 -12.53 18.49 2.42
CA ARG A 40 -11.98 17.16 2.08
C ARG A 40 -13.03 16.04 1.98
N TYR A 41 -14.09 16.07 2.77
CA TYR A 41 -14.97 14.91 2.96
C TYR A 41 -16.43 15.17 2.59
N VAL A 42 -16.88 16.41 2.67
CA VAL A 42 -18.23 16.79 2.25
C VAL A 42 -18.36 16.68 0.73
N ARG A 43 -19.36 15.92 0.28
CA ARG A 43 -19.65 15.74 -1.15
C ARG A 43 -20.07 17.06 -1.81
N ARG A 44 -19.69 17.18 -3.08
CA ARG A 44 -20.03 18.32 -3.93
C ARG A 44 -20.86 17.89 -5.12
N GLY A 45 -21.80 18.74 -5.50
CA GLY A 45 -22.64 18.56 -6.69
C GLY A 45 -21.88 18.89 -7.98
N PRO A 46 -22.54 18.73 -9.14
CA PRO A 46 -21.96 19.11 -10.43
C PRO A 46 -21.55 20.59 -10.55
N ASP A 47 -22.16 21.46 -9.73
CA ASP A 47 -21.85 22.88 -9.61
C ASP A 47 -20.69 23.19 -8.64
N GLY A 48 -20.07 22.15 -8.07
CA GLY A 48 -18.99 22.27 -7.10
C GLY A 48 -19.42 22.68 -5.69
N LYS A 49 -20.71 22.90 -5.45
CA LYS A 49 -21.22 23.28 -4.12
C LYS A 49 -21.46 22.06 -3.24
N PRO A 50 -21.28 22.18 -1.91
CA PRO A 50 -21.64 21.13 -0.96
C PRO A 50 -23.09 20.66 -1.14
N ILE A 51 -23.30 19.34 -1.17
CA ILE A 51 -24.63 18.71 -1.21
C ILE A 51 -24.99 17.98 0.09
N GLU A 52 -24.11 18.03 1.08
CA GLU A 52 -24.31 17.49 2.41
C GLU A 52 -23.67 18.40 3.47
N THR A 53 -24.22 18.42 4.69
CA THR A 53 -23.58 19.01 5.88
C THR A 53 -22.65 18.00 6.56
N PRO A 54 -21.78 18.42 7.50
CA PRO A 54 -20.98 17.48 8.29
C PRO A 54 -21.80 16.39 8.99
N GLU A 55 -22.96 16.74 9.55
CA GLU A 55 -23.91 15.79 10.16
C GLU A 55 -24.42 14.77 9.13
N GLN A 56 -24.79 15.23 7.94
CA GLN A 56 -25.24 14.34 6.87
C GLN A 56 -24.10 13.46 6.35
N THR A 57 -22.87 13.97 6.29
CA THR A 57 -21.67 13.17 5.96
C THR A 57 -21.44 12.07 7.01
N PHE A 58 -21.48 12.41 8.31
CA PHE A 58 -21.30 11.44 9.40
C PHE A 58 -22.39 10.37 9.35
N TRP A 59 -23.65 10.78 9.14
CA TRP A 59 -24.77 9.86 9.02
C TRP A 59 -24.65 8.93 7.81
N ARG A 60 -24.24 9.46 6.65
CA ARG A 60 -23.95 8.65 5.46
C ARG A 60 -22.90 7.58 5.75
N VAL A 61 -21.80 7.95 6.39
CA VAL A 61 -20.73 7.02 6.73
C VAL A 61 -21.23 5.95 7.70
N ALA A 62 -21.86 6.36 8.80
CA ALA A 62 -22.39 5.48 9.82
C ALA A 62 -23.42 4.49 9.26
N TYR A 63 -24.39 4.98 8.48
CA TYR A 63 -25.38 4.14 7.81
C TYR A 63 -24.73 3.18 6.83
N HIS A 64 -23.80 3.65 5.98
CA HIS A 64 -23.19 2.81 4.96
C HIS A 64 -22.41 1.63 5.56
N VAL A 65 -21.64 1.86 6.62
CA VAL A 65 -20.91 0.81 7.33
C VAL A 65 -21.88 -0.17 8.00
N ALA A 66 -22.95 0.34 8.63
CA ALA A 66 -23.97 -0.49 9.26
C ALA A 66 -24.81 -1.34 8.29
N LYS A 67 -24.79 -1.07 6.98
CA LYS A 67 -25.59 -1.84 6.00
C LYS A 67 -25.27 -3.33 5.98
N VAL A 68 -24.05 -3.72 6.36
CA VAL A 68 -23.64 -5.13 6.40
C VAL A 68 -24.47 -5.95 7.39
N GLU A 69 -25.03 -5.32 8.42
CA GLU A 69 -25.92 -5.98 9.40
C GLU A 69 -27.08 -6.71 8.72
N LYS A 70 -27.62 -6.15 7.64
CA LYS A 70 -28.70 -6.80 6.88
C LYS A 70 -28.30 -8.18 6.35
N THR A 71 -27.04 -8.36 5.97
CA THR A 71 -26.50 -9.64 5.48
C THR A 71 -26.46 -10.68 6.59
N TRP A 72 -26.28 -10.24 7.84
CA TRP A 72 -26.16 -11.10 9.03
C TRP A 72 -27.43 -11.16 9.88
N GLY A 73 -28.56 -10.65 9.36
CA GLY A 73 -29.86 -10.63 10.06
C GLY A 73 -29.98 -9.59 11.17
N GLY A 74 -29.03 -8.65 11.28
CA GLY A 74 -29.06 -7.54 12.23
C GLY A 74 -29.85 -6.32 11.74
N ASP A 75 -30.13 -5.40 12.66
CA ASP A 75 -30.82 -4.14 12.35
C ASP A 75 -29.82 -3.02 12.00
N VAL A 76 -29.99 -2.46 10.80
CA VAL A 76 -29.13 -1.42 10.23
C VAL A 76 -29.28 -0.09 10.97
N LEU A 77 -30.50 0.32 11.30
CA LEU A 77 -30.74 1.70 11.81
C LEU A 77 -30.21 1.91 13.23
N PRO A 78 -30.45 1.02 14.21
CA PRO A 78 -29.85 1.13 15.53
C PRO A 78 -28.32 1.07 15.47
N THR A 79 -27.76 0.23 14.59
CA THR A 79 -26.31 0.12 14.42
C THR A 79 -25.71 1.38 13.79
N ALA A 80 -26.37 1.94 12.77
CA ALA A 80 -26.02 3.23 12.19
C ALA A 80 -26.07 4.36 13.23
N GLN A 81 -27.08 4.35 14.10
CA GLN A 81 -27.18 5.34 15.18
C GLN A 81 -25.99 5.24 16.15
N ARG A 82 -25.61 4.02 16.56
CA ARG A 82 -24.42 3.82 17.42
C ARG A 82 -23.14 4.35 16.77
N PHE A 83 -22.92 4.05 15.49
CA PHE A 83 -21.77 4.60 14.75
C PHE A 83 -21.84 6.12 14.63
N TYR A 84 -23.02 6.68 14.34
CA TYR A 84 -23.20 8.12 14.27
C TYR A 84 -22.86 8.79 15.60
N ASP A 85 -23.30 8.21 16.72
CA ASP A 85 -22.98 8.71 18.06
C ASP A 85 -21.47 8.66 18.34
N LEU A 86 -20.78 7.59 17.93
CA LEU A 86 -19.31 7.51 18.05
C LEU A 86 -18.58 8.59 17.26
N LEU A 87 -19.03 8.86 16.02
CA LEU A 87 -18.44 9.91 15.17
C LEU A 87 -18.72 11.30 15.75
N THR A 88 -19.98 11.61 16.09
CA THR A 88 -20.39 12.93 16.59
C THR A 88 -19.80 13.27 17.96
N THR A 89 -19.57 12.26 18.80
CA THR A 89 -18.85 12.42 20.08
C THR A 89 -17.33 12.40 19.91
N LYS A 90 -16.82 12.24 18.69
CA LYS A 90 -15.39 12.15 18.38
C LYS A 90 -14.68 10.98 19.07
N ARG A 91 -15.42 10.02 19.62
CA ARG A 91 -14.88 8.81 20.28
C ARG A 91 -14.17 7.88 19.33
N TYR A 92 -14.56 7.90 18.05
CA TYR A 92 -13.96 7.13 16.98
C TYR A 92 -14.03 7.87 15.65
N PHE A 93 -13.01 7.74 14.82
CA PHE A 93 -13.01 8.18 13.42
C PHE A 93 -12.48 7.07 12.50
N PRO A 94 -13.19 6.72 11.42
CA PRO A 94 -12.61 5.85 10.40
C PRO A 94 -11.61 6.63 9.53
N ASN A 95 -10.82 5.90 8.76
CA ASN A 95 -9.88 6.46 7.79
C ASN A 95 -10.55 7.39 6.74
N SER A 96 -9.72 8.18 6.07
CA SER A 96 -10.19 9.12 5.04
C SER A 96 -10.98 8.44 3.90
N PRO A 97 -10.58 7.26 3.38
CA PRO A 97 -11.33 6.58 2.33
C PRO A 97 -12.70 6.10 2.75
N THR A 98 -12.93 5.78 4.02
CA THR A 98 -14.29 5.51 4.50
C THR A 98 -15.18 6.75 4.36
N PHE A 99 -14.68 7.94 4.69
CA PHE A 99 -15.46 9.18 4.51
C PHE A 99 -15.78 9.51 3.05
N THR A 100 -14.80 9.36 2.15
CA THR A 100 -14.96 9.71 0.74
C THR A 100 -15.69 8.62 -0.06
N GLY A 101 -15.44 7.36 0.26
CA GLY A 101 -15.94 6.19 -0.46
C GLY A 101 -17.32 5.71 -0.02
N ALA A 102 -17.71 5.89 1.25
CA ALA A 102 -18.98 5.39 1.78
C ALA A 102 -20.18 5.92 0.99
N GLY A 103 -20.98 5.02 0.44
CA GLY A 103 -22.17 5.33 -0.34
C GLY A 103 -21.87 5.84 -1.76
N THR A 104 -20.64 5.68 -2.26
CA THR A 104 -20.31 5.93 -3.68
C THR A 104 -20.46 4.62 -4.48
N PRO A 105 -20.61 4.69 -5.81
CA PRO A 105 -20.66 3.48 -6.64
C PRO A 105 -19.38 2.63 -6.60
N LEU A 106 -18.21 3.26 -6.45
CA LEU A 106 -16.93 2.55 -6.39
C LEU A 106 -16.68 1.94 -5.00
N GLY A 107 -17.19 2.57 -3.93
CA GLY A 107 -17.28 1.95 -2.61
C GLY A 107 -15.96 1.59 -1.93
N GLN A 108 -14.84 2.19 -2.34
CA GLN A 108 -13.54 1.92 -1.71
C GLN A 108 -13.47 2.52 -0.31
N LEU A 109 -13.45 1.67 0.73
CA LEU A 109 -13.32 2.10 2.14
C LEU A 109 -11.91 1.82 2.70
N ALA A 110 -11.16 0.92 2.07
CA ALA A 110 -9.80 0.60 2.46
C ALA A 110 -8.83 1.75 2.11
N ALA A 111 -7.83 1.95 2.97
CA ALA A 111 -6.83 3.00 2.78
C ALA A 111 -5.62 2.58 1.98
N CYS A 112 -5.13 1.38 2.24
CA CYS A 112 -3.88 0.91 1.69
C CYS A 112 -3.98 -0.56 1.31
N PHE A 113 -3.10 -0.96 0.40
CA PHE A 113 -2.97 -2.30 -0.14
C PHE A 113 -1.49 -2.65 -0.20
N VAL A 114 -1.13 -3.91 0.03
CA VAL A 114 0.21 -4.43 -0.29
C VAL A 114 0.10 -5.36 -1.48
N LEU A 115 0.92 -5.11 -2.51
CA LEU A 115 0.89 -5.87 -3.75
C LEU A 115 2.24 -6.59 -3.96
N PRO A 116 2.22 -7.91 -4.21
CA PRO A 116 3.42 -8.65 -4.56
C PRO A 116 3.88 -8.28 -5.98
N ILE A 117 5.16 -8.47 -6.26
CA ILE A 117 5.70 -8.36 -7.62
C ILE A 117 6.46 -9.65 -7.95
N SER A 118 5.82 -10.53 -8.71
CA SER A 118 6.44 -11.74 -9.24
C SER A 118 7.45 -11.38 -10.33
N ASP A 119 8.49 -12.18 -10.47
CA ASP A 119 9.58 -12.02 -11.45
C ASP A 119 9.17 -12.41 -12.88
N ASP A 120 8.15 -11.75 -13.39
CA ASP A 120 7.52 -12.00 -14.67
C ASP A 120 6.80 -10.73 -15.17
N MET A 121 6.63 -10.58 -16.48
CA MET A 121 6.06 -9.36 -17.06
C MET A 121 4.52 -9.25 -16.91
N GLY A 122 3.80 -10.33 -16.67
CA GLY A 122 2.33 -10.33 -16.53
C GLY A 122 1.60 -11.64 -16.87
N ARG A 123 2.32 -12.76 -17.04
CA ARG A 123 1.77 -14.12 -17.06
C ARG A 123 1.12 -14.47 -15.71
N TYR A 124 1.77 -14.12 -14.60
CA TYR A 124 1.17 -14.24 -13.27
C TYR A 124 0.24 -13.06 -12.98
N GLY A 125 -0.80 -13.28 -12.16
CA GLY A 125 -1.69 -12.22 -11.69
C GLY A 125 -0.98 -11.12 -10.89
N SER A 126 0.20 -11.45 -10.35
CA SER A 126 1.14 -10.62 -9.61
C SER A 126 2.39 -10.24 -10.41
N GLY A 127 2.43 -10.51 -11.73
CA GLY A 127 3.54 -10.08 -12.58
C GLY A 127 3.66 -8.56 -12.66
N ILE A 128 4.84 -8.07 -13.02
CA ILE A 128 5.27 -6.66 -12.98
C ILE A 128 4.21 -5.69 -13.55
N PHE A 129 3.69 -5.91 -14.75
CA PHE A 129 2.72 -4.97 -15.33
C PHE A 129 1.27 -5.22 -14.88
N GLN A 130 0.96 -6.41 -14.38
CA GLN A 130 -0.35 -6.69 -13.77
C GLN A 130 -0.47 -6.02 -12.40
N THR A 131 0.58 -6.11 -11.59
CA THR A 131 0.66 -5.38 -10.32
C THR A 131 0.61 -3.87 -10.54
N LEU A 132 1.31 -3.33 -11.55
CA LEU A 132 1.22 -1.91 -11.90
C LEU A 132 -0.20 -1.49 -12.29
N ARG A 133 -0.88 -2.30 -13.10
CA ARG A 133 -2.29 -2.06 -13.48
C ARG A 133 -3.19 -2.05 -12.25
N ASN A 134 -3.04 -3.02 -11.35
CA ASN A 134 -3.86 -3.11 -10.13
C ASN A 134 -3.61 -1.91 -9.21
N ALA A 135 -2.35 -1.53 -9.02
CA ALA A 135 -1.96 -0.35 -8.24
C ALA A 135 -2.55 0.94 -8.81
N ALA A 136 -2.54 1.11 -10.13
CA ALA A 136 -3.14 2.26 -10.81
C ALA A 136 -4.67 2.35 -10.56
N LEU A 137 -5.37 1.22 -10.59
CA LEU A 137 -6.80 1.15 -10.28
C LEU A 137 -7.07 1.47 -8.80
N ILE A 138 -6.21 0.99 -7.89
CA ILE A 138 -6.30 1.31 -6.46
C ILE A 138 -6.12 2.82 -6.22
N GLN A 139 -5.11 3.44 -6.83
CA GLN A 139 -4.88 4.89 -6.71
C GLN A 139 -6.02 5.72 -7.29
N GLN A 140 -6.63 5.27 -8.41
CA GLN A 140 -7.81 5.93 -8.98
C GLN A 140 -8.96 6.03 -7.96
N THR A 141 -9.04 5.09 -7.01
CA THR A 141 -10.02 5.09 -5.92
C THR A 141 -9.53 5.74 -4.62
N GLY A 142 -8.30 6.26 -4.60
CA GLY A 142 -7.72 7.00 -3.48
C GLY A 142 -6.94 6.16 -2.47
N GLY A 143 -6.66 4.89 -2.79
CA GLY A 143 -5.82 4.00 -1.97
C GLY A 143 -4.32 4.18 -2.22
N GLY A 144 -3.50 3.90 -1.20
CA GLY A 144 -2.04 3.82 -1.31
C GLY A 144 -1.55 2.37 -1.49
N ASN A 145 -0.31 2.19 -1.97
CA ASN A 145 0.23 0.86 -2.29
C ASN A 145 1.61 0.61 -1.65
N GLY A 146 1.77 -0.51 -0.96
CA GLY A 146 3.08 -1.07 -0.63
C GLY A 146 3.47 -2.14 -1.64
N PHE A 147 4.76 -2.29 -1.91
CA PHE A 147 5.29 -3.23 -2.90
C PHE A 147 6.51 -3.98 -2.37
N ALA A 148 6.49 -5.30 -2.50
CA ALA A 148 7.65 -6.16 -2.25
C ALA A 148 8.42 -6.37 -3.56
N PHE A 149 9.57 -5.70 -3.73
CA PHE A 149 10.42 -5.82 -4.91
C PHE A 149 11.46 -6.95 -4.80
N SER A 150 11.58 -7.57 -3.63
CA SER A 150 12.61 -8.56 -3.30
C SER A 150 12.62 -9.83 -4.15
N ARG A 151 11.50 -10.15 -4.81
CA ARG A 151 11.38 -11.33 -5.68
C ARG A 151 11.89 -11.09 -7.10
N LEU A 152 12.09 -9.83 -7.51
CA LEU A 152 12.55 -9.52 -8.85
C LEU A 152 14.01 -9.91 -9.03
N ARG A 153 14.33 -10.54 -10.17
CA ARG A 153 15.72 -10.94 -10.44
C ARG A 153 16.68 -9.74 -10.46
N PRO A 154 17.94 -9.93 -10.05
CA PRO A 154 18.96 -8.89 -10.06
C PRO A 154 19.19 -8.26 -11.44
N LYS A 155 19.63 -7.01 -11.44
CA LYS A 155 20.14 -6.35 -12.64
C LYS A 155 21.26 -7.16 -13.29
N GLY A 156 21.23 -7.26 -14.62
CA GLY A 156 22.18 -8.06 -15.39
C GLY A 156 21.86 -9.56 -15.42
N ALA A 157 20.88 -10.05 -14.66
CA ALA A 157 20.45 -11.46 -14.72
C ALA A 157 19.86 -11.79 -16.10
N LEU A 158 20.06 -13.04 -16.54
CA LEU A 158 19.60 -13.50 -17.85
C LEU A 158 18.06 -13.51 -17.94
N VAL A 159 17.53 -13.07 -19.08
CA VAL A 159 16.11 -13.21 -19.44
C VAL A 159 15.98 -14.23 -20.56
N LYS A 160 15.65 -15.48 -20.21
CA LYS A 160 15.62 -16.63 -21.13
C LYS A 160 14.77 -16.37 -22.39
N SER A 161 13.64 -15.67 -22.27
CA SER A 161 12.70 -15.43 -23.36
C SER A 161 13.16 -14.41 -24.40
N SER A 162 13.99 -13.43 -24.01
CA SER A 162 14.47 -12.36 -24.90
C SER A 162 15.97 -12.44 -25.19
N ALA A 163 16.69 -13.37 -24.57
CA ALA A 163 18.15 -13.44 -24.55
C ALA A 163 18.83 -12.13 -24.08
N GLY A 164 18.09 -11.27 -23.37
CA GLY A 164 18.57 -10.01 -22.84
C GLY A 164 18.97 -10.08 -21.37
N GLN A 165 19.26 -8.91 -20.80
CA GLN A 165 19.58 -8.73 -19.38
C GLN A 165 18.45 -8.00 -18.65
N ALA A 166 18.21 -8.39 -17.41
CA ALA A 166 17.23 -7.74 -16.55
C ALA A 166 17.71 -6.36 -16.09
N THR A 167 16.76 -5.44 -15.92
CA THR A 167 17.01 -4.09 -15.37
C THR A 167 17.06 -4.06 -13.84
N GLY A 168 16.69 -5.16 -13.18
CA GLY A 168 16.60 -5.26 -11.73
C GLY A 168 15.40 -4.51 -11.12
N PRO A 169 15.20 -4.64 -9.79
CA PRO A 169 14.12 -3.99 -9.06
C PRO A 169 14.16 -2.47 -9.13
N VAL A 170 15.34 -1.83 -9.07
CA VAL A 170 15.47 -0.37 -9.16
C VAL A 170 15.02 0.15 -10.54
N GLY A 171 15.30 -0.61 -11.61
CA GLY A 171 14.79 -0.29 -12.95
C GLY A 171 13.26 -0.26 -13.01
N PHE A 172 12.61 -1.28 -12.46
CA PHE A 172 11.14 -1.35 -12.42
C PHE A 172 10.51 -0.36 -11.44
N LEU A 173 11.18 -0.06 -10.33
CA LEU A 173 10.78 1.02 -9.42
C LEU A 173 10.68 2.36 -10.17
N ARG A 174 11.63 2.68 -11.05
CA ARG A 174 11.58 3.89 -11.91
C ARG A 174 10.44 3.85 -12.93
N VAL A 175 10.08 2.68 -13.44
CA VAL A 175 8.90 2.51 -14.33
C VAL A 175 7.62 2.82 -13.55
N TYR A 176 7.47 2.26 -12.36
CA TYR A 176 6.31 2.50 -11.50
C TYR A 176 6.23 3.97 -11.07
N ASP A 177 7.34 4.57 -10.69
CA ASP A 177 7.42 5.98 -10.30
C ASP A 177 6.88 6.89 -11.40
N LYS A 178 7.36 6.73 -12.63
CA LYS A 178 6.88 7.51 -13.79
C LYS A 178 5.40 7.28 -14.05
N ALA A 179 4.94 6.03 -14.01
CA ALA A 179 3.53 5.72 -14.23
C ALA A 179 2.61 6.38 -13.19
N PHE A 180 3.00 6.39 -11.91
CA PHE A 180 2.22 7.06 -10.86
C PHE A 180 2.29 8.58 -10.95
N GLY A 181 3.40 9.14 -11.43
CA GLY A 181 3.51 10.56 -11.74
C GLY A 181 2.45 11.03 -12.75
N GLU A 182 2.22 10.24 -13.81
CA GLU A 182 1.18 10.52 -14.81
C GLU A 182 -0.24 10.35 -14.25
N ILE A 183 -0.49 9.29 -13.47
CA ILE A 183 -1.80 9.03 -12.87
C ILE A 183 -2.19 10.15 -11.89
N ALA A 184 -1.22 10.66 -11.12
CA ALA A 184 -1.43 11.74 -10.18
C ALA A 184 -1.90 13.05 -10.83
N GLN A 185 -1.51 13.33 -12.09
CA GLN A 185 -1.95 14.54 -12.80
C GLN A 185 -3.43 14.50 -13.19
N GLY A 186 -4.01 13.31 -13.37
CA GLY A 186 -5.42 13.12 -13.72
C GLY A 186 -6.39 12.99 -12.54
N GLY A 187 -5.87 12.91 -11.30
CA GLY A 187 -6.64 12.66 -10.09
C GLY A 187 -6.64 13.82 -9.09
N SER A 188 -7.56 13.80 -8.12
CA SER A 188 -7.64 14.83 -7.05
C SER A 188 -6.65 14.62 -5.90
N ARG A 189 -5.93 13.48 -5.87
CA ARG A 189 -4.96 13.12 -4.82
C ARG A 189 -3.81 12.27 -5.39
N ARG A 190 -2.57 12.60 -5.03
CA ARG A 190 -1.40 11.72 -5.23
C ARG A 190 -1.53 10.48 -4.32
N GLY A 191 -1.50 9.29 -4.92
CA GLY A 191 -1.41 8.04 -4.15
C GLY A 191 -0.02 7.92 -3.53
N ALA A 192 0.05 7.49 -2.26
CA ALA A 192 1.33 7.18 -1.62
C ALA A 192 1.75 5.77 -2.01
N ASN A 193 3.05 5.57 -2.28
CA ASN A 193 3.61 4.28 -2.62
C ASN A 193 4.85 4.00 -1.79
N MET A 194 5.06 2.73 -1.42
CA MET A 194 6.29 2.26 -0.80
C MET A 194 6.90 1.09 -1.55
N GLY A 195 8.20 1.16 -1.82
CA GLY A 195 8.98 0.03 -2.30
C GLY A 195 9.80 -0.58 -1.16
N VAL A 196 9.78 -1.89 -1.04
CA VAL A 196 10.60 -2.64 -0.08
C VAL A 196 11.54 -3.58 -0.82
N LEU A 197 12.82 -3.57 -0.44
CA LEU A 197 13.83 -4.51 -0.94
C LEU A 197 14.59 -5.13 0.23
N ARG A 198 14.68 -6.47 0.25
CA ARG A 198 15.36 -7.21 1.31
C ARG A 198 16.87 -6.97 1.28
N VAL A 199 17.50 -6.91 2.44
CA VAL A 199 18.90 -6.50 2.61
C VAL A 199 19.92 -7.43 1.94
N ASP A 200 19.60 -8.72 1.74
CA ASP A 200 20.44 -9.66 0.99
C ASP A 200 20.37 -9.47 -0.54
N HIS A 201 19.46 -8.65 -1.06
CA HIS A 201 19.25 -8.58 -2.50
C HIS A 201 20.49 -8.00 -3.21
N PRO A 202 20.98 -8.56 -4.35
CA PRO A 202 22.16 -8.07 -5.05
C PRO A 202 22.16 -6.59 -5.43
N ASP A 203 20.99 -6.03 -5.70
CA ASP A 203 20.81 -4.61 -6.03
C ASP A 203 20.55 -3.71 -4.80
N ILE A 204 20.77 -4.19 -3.56
CA ILE A 204 20.48 -3.42 -2.34
C ILE A 204 21.26 -2.11 -2.26
N GLU A 205 22.54 -2.12 -2.65
CA GLU A 205 23.35 -0.90 -2.61
C GLU A 205 22.83 0.16 -3.59
N GLU A 206 22.41 -0.25 -4.79
CA GLU A 206 21.79 0.66 -5.76
C GLU A 206 20.45 1.19 -5.22
N PHE A 207 19.64 0.32 -4.60
CA PHE A 207 18.36 0.68 -4.00
C PHE A 207 18.49 1.68 -2.86
N VAL A 208 19.46 1.51 -1.95
CA VAL A 208 19.72 2.44 -0.83
C VAL A 208 20.07 3.84 -1.36
N THR A 209 20.80 3.94 -2.47
CA THR A 209 21.21 5.22 -3.06
C THR A 209 20.31 5.71 -4.20
N CYS A 210 19.24 4.98 -4.55
CA CYS A 210 18.45 5.32 -5.76
C CYS A 210 17.69 6.64 -5.66
N LYS A 211 17.63 7.19 -4.43
CA LYS A 211 16.96 8.42 -4.02
C LYS A 211 17.89 9.49 -3.44
N THR A 212 19.22 9.36 -3.59
CA THR A 212 20.15 10.41 -3.13
C THR A 212 19.86 11.75 -3.80
N ASP A 213 19.50 11.74 -5.09
CA ASP A 213 18.79 12.87 -5.72
C ASP A 213 17.29 12.69 -5.52
N GLU A 214 16.66 13.59 -4.76
CA GLU A 214 15.23 13.56 -4.45
C GLU A 214 14.35 13.63 -5.71
N ASN A 215 14.87 14.12 -6.84
CA ASN A 215 14.13 14.20 -8.10
C ASN A 215 14.16 12.89 -8.89
N ALA A 216 14.99 11.92 -8.50
CA ALA A 216 15.17 10.68 -9.26
C ALA A 216 13.97 9.73 -9.14
N ILE A 217 13.29 9.73 -7.99
CA ILE A 217 12.09 8.93 -7.68
C ILE A 217 11.22 9.77 -6.73
N THR A 218 10.08 10.27 -7.19
CA THR A 218 9.29 11.28 -6.44
C THR A 218 7.94 10.79 -5.94
N ASN A 219 7.50 9.62 -6.40
CA ASN A 219 6.18 9.05 -6.13
C ASN A 219 6.23 7.81 -5.22
N PHE A 220 7.41 7.51 -4.69
CA PHE A 220 7.67 6.41 -3.76
C PHE A 220 8.43 6.91 -2.55
N ASN A 221 8.10 6.37 -1.38
CA ASN A 221 9.10 6.17 -0.36
C ASN A 221 9.73 4.78 -0.49
N ILE A 222 10.91 4.57 0.10
CA ILE A 222 11.61 3.28 0.09
C ILE A 222 12.00 2.83 1.48
N SER A 223 11.97 1.51 1.71
CA SER A 223 12.46 0.89 2.94
C SER A 223 13.26 -0.37 2.66
N VAL A 224 14.27 -0.63 3.50
CA VAL A 224 15.03 -1.87 3.46
C VAL A 224 14.34 -2.91 4.35
N GLY A 225 14.11 -4.10 3.80
CA GLY A 225 13.68 -5.27 4.56
C GLY A 225 14.86 -5.88 5.29
N ILE A 226 14.96 -5.65 6.59
CA ILE A 226 16.03 -6.10 7.47
C ILE A 226 15.69 -7.46 8.08
N THR A 227 16.67 -8.35 8.13
CA THR A 227 16.63 -9.64 8.83
C THR A 227 17.43 -9.56 10.13
N ASP A 228 17.09 -10.41 11.10
CA ASP A 228 17.83 -10.55 12.35
C ASP A 228 19.27 -11.01 12.06
N ALA A 229 19.45 -11.89 11.08
CA ALA A 229 20.77 -12.36 10.65
C ALA A 229 21.67 -11.20 10.15
N PHE A 230 21.11 -10.23 9.42
CA PHE A 230 21.86 -9.05 9.00
C PHE A 230 22.25 -8.18 10.20
N MET A 231 21.34 -7.98 11.15
CA MET A 231 21.64 -7.18 12.35
C MET A 231 22.74 -7.82 13.20
N HIS A 232 22.74 -9.14 13.36
CA HIS A 232 23.84 -9.85 14.01
C HIS A 232 25.17 -9.70 13.26
N ALA A 233 25.15 -9.76 11.92
CA ALA A 233 26.36 -9.51 11.13
C ALA A 233 26.88 -8.07 11.30
N VAL A 234 25.99 -7.08 11.44
CA VAL A 234 26.37 -5.68 11.76
C VAL A 234 27.01 -5.59 13.15
N GLU A 235 26.40 -6.20 14.16
CA GLU A 235 26.92 -6.21 15.54
C GLU A 235 28.33 -6.83 15.60
N ASN A 236 28.52 -7.97 14.93
CA ASN A 236 29.75 -8.75 14.95
C ASN A 236 30.82 -8.29 13.94
N ASP A 237 30.52 -7.30 13.10
CA ASP A 237 31.41 -6.84 12.03
C ASP A 237 31.74 -7.91 10.97
N GLU A 238 30.74 -8.68 10.59
CA GLU A 238 30.87 -9.78 9.66
C GLU A 238 30.67 -9.33 8.20
N GLU A 239 31.07 -10.21 7.27
CA GLU A 239 30.66 -10.09 5.88
C GLU A 239 29.21 -10.53 5.69
N TRP A 240 28.52 -9.85 4.77
CA TRP A 240 27.16 -10.12 4.35
C TRP A 240 27.13 -10.53 2.88
N GLU A 241 26.42 -11.60 2.58
CA GLU A 241 26.30 -12.12 1.22
C GLU A 241 25.10 -11.50 0.51
N LEU A 242 25.37 -10.79 -0.59
CA LEU A 242 24.34 -10.34 -1.50
C LEU A 242 24.02 -11.46 -2.49
N ARG A 243 22.84 -12.06 -2.35
CA ARG A 243 22.49 -13.35 -2.94
C ARG A 243 21.05 -13.40 -3.42
N PHE A 244 20.81 -14.26 -4.40
CA PHE A 244 19.50 -14.46 -5.00
C PHE A 244 19.38 -15.91 -5.50
N PRO A 245 18.16 -16.50 -5.60
CA PRO A 245 17.98 -17.80 -6.24
C PRO A 245 18.63 -17.85 -7.64
N ASP A 246 19.31 -18.93 -7.99
CA ASP A 246 19.97 -19.02 -9.30
C ASP A 246 18.93 -19.11 -10.42
N VAL A 247 18.75 -18.00 -11.13
CA VAL A 247 17.79 -17.88 -12.23
C VAL A 247 18.07 -18.79 -13.42
N ASN A 248 19.25 -19.42 -13.47
CA ASN A 248 19.60 -20.38 -14.51
C ASN A 248 19.19 -21.81 -14.15
N ASP A 249 18.92 -22.08 -12.87
CA ASP A 249 18.46 -23.38 -12.42
C ASP A 249 17.06 -23.67 -12.99
N PRO A 250 16.80 -24.86 -13.57
CA PRO A 250 15.48 -25.23 -14.07
C PRO A 250 14.37 -25.12 -13.01
N ALA A 251 14.67 -25.33 -11.73
CA ALA A 251 13.70 -25.23 -10.64
C ALA A 251 13.26 -23.78 -10.35
N TYR A 252 13.96 -22.78 -10.91
CA TYR A 252 13.56 -21.37 -10.83
C TYR A 252 12.48 -21.00 -11.87
N ASP A 253 12.31 -21.77 -12.96
CA ASP A 253 11.50 -21.34 -14.11
C ASP A 253 10.01 -21.09 -13.78
N ASP A 254 9.49 -21.80 -12.77
CA ASP A 254 8.13 -21.65 -12.24
C ASP A 254 8.11 -21.17 -10.77
N PHE A 255 9.25 -20.72 -10.24
CA PHE A 255 9.37 -20.27 -8.87
C PHE A 255 8.85 -18.83 -8.70
N ASP A 256 7.99 -18.63 -7.71
CA ASP A 256 7.51 -17.32 -7.29
C ASP A 256 7.38 -17.30 -5.77
N GLY A 257 8.49 -17.04 -5.09
CA GLY A 257 8.57 -17.07 -3.65
C GLY A 257 9.73 -16.25 -3.09
N THR A 258 9.83 -16.29 -1.77
CA THR A 258 10.87 -15.69 -0.95
C THR A 258 12.18 -16.46 -1.05
N LEU A 259 13.26 -15.90 -0.48
CA LEU A 259 14.56 -16.58 -0.49
C LEU A 259 14.51 -17.87 0.35
N GLU A 260 13.77 -17.85 1.44
CA GLU A 260 13.57 -18.98 2.35
C GLU A 260 12.82 -20.12 1.63
N GLU A 261 11.73 -19.81 0.92
CA GLU A 261 10.99 -20.79 0.11
C GLU A 261 11.84 -21.37 -1.03
N ALA A 262 12.76 -20.58 -1.60
CA ALA A 262 13.69 -21.08 -2.62
C ALA A 262 14.63 -22.15 -2.04
N VAL A 263 15.15 -21.91 -0.83
CA VAL A 263 16.01 -22.86 -0.11
C VAL A 263 15.24 -24.14 0.24
N GLU A 264 14.02 -24.02 0.76
CA GLU A 264 13.15 -25.16 1.08
C GLU A 264 12.84 -26.01 -0.16
N ARG A 265 12.65 -25.35 -1.32
CA ARG A 265 12.44 -26.02 -2.61
C ARG A 265 13.72 -26.65 -3.19
N GLY A 266 14.88 -26.38 -2.60
CA GLY A 266 16.18 -26.86 -3.07
C GLY A 266 16.74 -26.10 -4.27
N ILE A 267 16.26 -24.88 -4.53
CA ILE A 267 16.82 -24.00 -5.56
C ILE A 267 18.14 -23.44 -5.02
N PRO A 268 19.28 -23.61 -5.71
CA PRO A 268 20.55 -23.10 -5.25
C PRO A 268 20.54 -21.57 -5.20
N LEU A 269 21.15 -20.99 -4.17
CA LEU A 269 21.37 -19.56 -4.09
C LEU A 269 22.70 -19.21 -4.76
N LYS A 270 22.69 -18.15 -5.56
CA LYS A 270 23.88 -17.55 -6.14
C LYS A 270 24.26 -16.31 -5.35
N THR A 271 25.47 -16.31 -4.80
CA THR A 271 26.07 -15.12 -4.20
C THR A 271 26.75 -14.28 -5.28
N TYR A 272 26.34 -13.02 -5.39
CA TYR A 272 26.82 -12.07 -6.40
C TYR A 272 27.96 -11.21 -5.87
N LYS A 273 27.93 -10.87 -4.58
CA LYS A 273 28.91 -10.02 -3.93
C LYS A 273 28.91 -10.29 -2.42
N LYS A 274 30.06 -10.13 -1.76
CA LYS A 274 30.17 -10.00 -0.30
C LYS A 274 30.51 -8.56 0.07
N VAL A 275 29.89 -8.05 1.12
CA VAL A 275 30.12 -6.69 1.64
C VAL A 275 30.28 -6.75 3.15
N ARG A 276 31.00 -5.82 3.78
CA ARG A 276 30.93 -5.71 5.24
C ARG A 276 29.54 -5.24 5.66
N ALA A 277 28.92 -5.95 6.60
CA ALA A 277 27.57 -5.64 7.06
C ALA A 277 27.48 -4.22 7.64
N ARG A 278 28.48 -3.81 8.43
CA ARG A 278 28.57 -2.45 8.98
C ARG A 278 28.64 -1.37 7.91
N GLU A 279 29.40 -1.59 6.83
CA GLU A 279 29.51 -0.60 5.75
C GLU A 279 28.19 -0.44 4.99
N LEU A 280 27.46 -1.54 4.77
CA LEU A 280 26.12 -1.48 4.19
C LEU A 280 25.13 -0.78 5.13
N PHE A 281 25.17 -1.07 6.43
CA PHE A 281 24.33 -0.42 7.43
C PHE A 281 24.63 1.06 7.58
N ASP A 282 25.90 1.45 7.62
CA ASP A 282 26.34 2.85 7.66
C ASP A 282 25.84 3.62 6.43
N LYS A 283 25.86 2.99 5.25
CA LYS A 283 25.31 3.58 4.03
C LYS A 283 23.80 3.82 4.15
N ILE A 284 23.05 2.87 4.72
CA ILE A 284 21.61 3.02 4.99
C ILE A 284 21.37 4.20 5.94
N VAL A 285 22.10 4.25 7.06
CA VAL A 285 21.99 5.33 8.06
C VAL A 285 22.32 6.69 7.46
N GLN A 286 23.38 6.78 6.65
CA GLN A 286 23.78 8.02 5.98
C GLN A 286 22.70 8.54 5.02
N GLN A 287 22.08 7.67 4.21
CA GLN A 287 20.99 8.08 3.33
C GLN A 287 19.75 8.47 4.13
N ALA A 288 19.38 7.69 5.16
CA ALA A 288 18.25 8.01 6.03
C ALA A 288 18.43 9.37 6.72
N HIS A 289 19.65 9.71 7.15
CA HIS A 289 19.96 11.03 7.70
C HIS A 289 19.96 12.13 6.63
N HIS A 290 20.30 11.82 5.38
CA HIS A 290 20.35 12.79 4.29
C HIS A 290 18.97 13.34 3.90
N ASN A 291 17.97 12.47 3.74
CA ASN A 291 16.65 12.87 3.25
C ASN A 291 15.46 12.10 3.87
N GLY A 292 15.69 11.33 4.94
CA GLY A 292 14.68 10.54 5.60
C GLY A 292 14.44 9.14 5.01
N GLU A 293 15.24 8.72 4.02
CA GLU A 293 15.08 7.45 3.31
C GLU A 293 16.42 6.72 3.08
N PRO A 294 16.47 5.38 3.08
CA PRO A 294 15.34 4.46 3.24
C PRO A 294 14.92 4.27 4.71
N GLY A 295 13.66 3.92 4.93
CA GLY A 295 13.20 3.37 6.21
C GLY A 295 13.71 1.94 6.44
N LEU A 296 13.48 1.40 7.65
CA LEU A 296 13.82 0.02 8.00
C LEU A 296 12.55 -0.75 8.37
N LEU A 297 12.38 -1.93 7.77
CA LEU A 297 11.32 -2.88 8.10
C LEU A 297 11.93 -4.19 8.56
N PHE A 298 11.74 -4.56 9.83
CA PHE A 298 12.28 -5.79 10.40
C PHE A 298 11.38 -6.98 10.04
N LEU A 299 11.72 -7.67 8.95
CA LEU A 299 10.88 -8.72 8.37
C LEU A 299 10.73 -9.93 9.30
N ASP A 300 11.80 -10.33 9.98
CA ASP A 300 11.77 -11.49 10.88
C ASP A 300 10.91 -11.21 12.12
N ALA A 301 11.01 -9.99 12.66
CA ALA A 301 10.15 -9.54 13.75
C ALA A 301 8.66 -9.55 13.36
N ALA A 302 8.33 -9.04 12.17
CA ALA A 302 6.97 -9.07 11.66
C ALA A 302 6.46 -10.50 11.48
N ASN A 303 7.26 -11.37 10.87
CA ASN A 303 6.88 -12.75 10.57
C ASN A 303 6.76 -13.64 11.81
N ARG A 304 7.52 -13.40 12.88
CA ARG A 304 7.32 -14.06 14.18
C ARG A 304 5.90 -13.88 14.73
N SER A 305 5.27 -12.75 14.44
CA SER A 305 3.91 -12.41 14.85
C SER A 305 2.87 -12.51 13.74
N ASN A 306 3.23 -13.08 12.58
CA ASN A 306 2.29 -13.27 11.49
C ASN A 306 1.16 -14.20 11.98
N PRO A 307 -0.12 -13.77 11.93
CA PRO A 307 -1.23 -14.59 12.41
C PRO A 307 -1.56 -15.75 11.47
N VAL A 308 -1.08 -15.72 10.23
CA VAL A 308 -1.37 -16.72 9.19
C VAL A 308 -0.11 -17.15 8.42
N PRO A 309 0.95 -17.61 9.11
CA PRO A 309 2.25 -17.92 8.49
C PRO A 309 2.19 -19.10 7.52
N HIS A 310 1.12 -19.90 7.57
CA HIS A 310 0.85 -21.01 6.65
C HIS A 310 0.29 -20.57 5.29
N LEU A 311 -0.06 -19.28 5.12
CA LEU A 311 -0.58 -18.74 3.86
C LEU A 311 0.46 -17.95 3.08
N TYR A 312 1.28 -17.15 3.77
CA TYR A 312 2.29 -16.29 3.16
C TYR A 312 3.27 -15.75 4.21
N ALA A 313 4.43 -15.30 3.74
CA ALA A 313 5.33 -14.43 4.50
C ALA A 313 4.98 -12.95 4.29
N LEU A 314 5.21 -12.13 5.31
CA LEU A 314 5.08 -10.68 5.25
C LEU A 314 6.38 -10.08 4.68
N GLU A 315 6.31 -9.54 3.46
CA GLU A 315 7.48 -9.02 2.72
C GLU A 315 7.53 -7.49 2.65
N ALA A 316 6.41 -6.81 2.93
CA ALA A 316 6.28 -5.36 2.85
C ALA A 316 5.19 -4.84 3.80
N THR A 317 5.12 -3.52 3.93
CA THR A 317 4.08 -2.81 4.66
C THR A 317 3.32 -1.88 3.73
N ASN A 318 2.20 -1.35 4.20
CA ASN A 318 1.51 -0.25 3.55
C ASN A 318 2.35 1.05 3.57
N PRO A 319 2.03 2.09 2.76
CA PRO A 319 2.90 3.25 2.57
C PRO A 319 3.40 4.02 3.80
N CYS A 320 2.71 3.94 4.94
CA CYS A 320 3.09 4.66 6.15
C CYS A 320 3.88 3.78 7.15
N GLY A 321 4.14 2.50 6.81
CA GLY A 321 4.98 1.59 7.58
C GLY A 321 4.33 0.97 8.81
N GLU A 322 3.03 1.21 9.06
CA GLU A 322 2.33 0.84 10.29
C GLU A 322 1.59 -0.50 10.24
N GLN A 323 1.40 -1.07 9.05
CA GLN A 323 0.78 -2.40 8.86
C GLN A 323 1.60 -3.25 7.90
N PHE A 324 2.14 -4.36 8.41
CA PHE A 324 2.54 -5.48 7.55
C PHE A 324 1.27 -6.17 7.04
N LEU A 325 1.21 -6.38 5.73
CA LEU A 325 0.07 -6.97 5.05
C LEU A 325 0.56 -8.02 4.06
N GLY A 326 -0.19 -9.10 3.94
CA GLY A 326 0.07 -10.14 2.95
C GLY A 326 -0.19 -9.68 1.51
N PRO A 327 0.14 -10.52 0.52
CA PRO A 327 -0.12 -10.25 -0.88
C PRO A 327 -1.60 -9.95 -1.15
N PHE A 328 -1.88 -8.80 -1.79
CA PHE A 328 -3.22 -8.29 -2.12
C PHE A 328 -4.11 -7.94 -0.91
N GLU A 329 -3.58 -7.98 0.31
CA GLU A 329 -4.33 -7.56 1.47
C GLU A 329 -4.50 -6.05 1.52
N ASN A 330 -5.61 -5.65 2.12
CA ASN A 330 -5.98 -4.26 2.30
C ASN A 330 -6.14 -3.94 3.78
N CYS A 331 -5.96 -2.67 4.14
CA CYS A 331 -6.22 -2.21 5.50
C CYS A 331 -7.36 -1.19 5.56
N CYS A 332 -8.36 -1.52 6.38
CA CYS A 332 -9.42 -0.61 6.81
C CYS A 332 -9.04 -0.08 8.19
N LEU A 333 -8.73 1.22 8.27
CA LEU A 333 -8.20 1.84 9.48
C LEU A 333 -9.27 2.67 10.19
N GLY A 334 -9.09 2.86 11.49
CA GLY A 334 -9.82 3.82 12.30
C GLY A 334 -9.02 4.17 13.55
N SER A 335 -9.36 5.30 14.17
CA SER A 335 -8.69 5.81 15.35
C SER A 335 -9.68 6.01 16.49
N ILE A 336 -9.25 5.63 17.70
CA ILE A 336 -9.96 5.89 18.95
C ILE A 336 -9.38 7.17 19.55
N ASN A 337 -10.25 8.12 19.91
CA ASN A 337 -9.82 9.33 20.58
C ASN A 337 -9.76 9.09 22.09
N LEU A 338 -8.56 8.79 22.60
CA LEU A 338 -8.35 8.46 24.02
C LEU A 338 -8.89 9.54 24.99
N ASN A 339 -8.86 10.82 24.58
CA ASN A 339 -9.37 11.92 25.40
C ASN A 339 -10.88 11.84 25.67
N GLU A 340 -11.65 11.18 24.80
CA GLU A 340 -13.11 11.05 24.93
C GLU A 340 -13.55 9.77 25.68
N HIS A 341 -12.57 8.98 26.15
CA HIS A 341 -12.80 7.71 26.88
C HIS A 341 -12.11 7.65 28.24
N CYS A 342 -11.02 8.41 28.44
CA CYS A 342 -10.25 8.42 29.69
C CYS A 342 -10.53 9.63 30.59
N ALA A 343 -11.47 10.50 30.20
CA ALA A 343 -11.79 11.76 30.89
C ALA A 343 -12.96 11.61 31.88
#